data_AF-A0A8S0WP81-F1
#
_entry.id   AF-A0A8S0WP81-F1
#
_cell.length_a   1.000
_cell.length_b   1.000
_cell.length_c   1.000
_cell.angle_alpha   90.00
_cell.angle_beta   90.00
_cell.angle_gamma   90.00
#
_symmetry.space_group_name_H-M   'P 1'
#
loop_
_entity.id
_entity.type
_entity.pdbx_description
1 polymer ?
#
loop_
_entity_poly.entity_id
_entity_poly.type
_entity_poly.pdbx_seq_one_letter_code
_entity_poly.pdbx_strand_id
1 'polypeptide(L)'
;MVDIFSNTRNTQIHGANIITNVTNYATGSPKGLDLLRAHIAPAALFDARESVASPRCHPNTRKAIIKNIMDWISGGGNHGAGMFWMYGAAGSGKTALGQSIAGLCHQERRLIASFFFSGLSVEEVTDPSSYQP
;
A
#
# COMPACT_ATOMS: atom_id res chain seq x y z
N MET A 1 25.72 -7.49 11.22
CA MET A 1 27.07 -7.67 11.79
C MET A 1 28.04 -7.52 10.63
N VAL A 2 28.90 -6.50 10.65
CA VAL A 2 29.88 -6.29 9.55
C VAL A 2 31.11 -7.09 9.89
N ASP A 3 31.47 -8.05 9.03
CA ASP A 3 32.59 -8.95 9.27
C ASP A 3 33.87 -8.38 8.61
N ILE A 4 34.82 -7.96 9.44
CA ILE A 4 35.99 -7.15 9.02
C ILE A 4 37.01 -8.00 8.24
N PHE A 5 37.01 -9.32 8.41
CA PHE A 5 37.93 -10.25 7.72
C PHE A 5 37.19 -11.42 7.10
N SER A 6 36.18 -11.14 6.30
CA SER A 6 35.49 -12.20 5.58
C SER A 6 36.43 -12.85 4.56
N ASN A 7 36.58 -14.18 4.69
CA ASN A 7 37.27 -15.07 3.75
C ASN A 7 38.82 -14.99 3.67
N THR A 8 39.51 -14.44 4.68
CA THR A 8 40.98 -14.48 4.74
C THR A 8 41.50 -15.77 5.39
N ARG A 9 42.59 -16.35 4.87
CA ARG A 9 43.31 -17.47 5.50
C ARG A 9 44.72 -17.03 5.89
N ASN A 10 45.18 -17.46 7.06
CA ASN A 10 46.53 -17.23 7.60
C ASN A 10 46.88 -15.77 8.01
N THR A 11 45.91 -15.00 8.49
CA THR A 11 46.15 -13.63 8.98
C THR A 11 46.73 -13.66 10.41
N GLN A 12 47.95 -13.17 10.59
CA GLN A 12 48.56 -12.98 11.92
C GLN A 12 48.63 -11.49 12.26
N ILE A 13 47.94 -11.06 13.31
CA ILE A 13 47.99 -9.68 13.79
C ILE A 13 48.71 -9.65 15.14
N HIS A 14 49.93 -9.09 15.17
CA HIS A 14 50.68 -8.89 16.41
C HIS A 14 50.41 -7.48 16.96
N GLY A 15 49.93 -7.38 18.20
CA GLY A 15 49.75 -6.09 18.90
C GLY A 15 48.47 -5.31 18.59
N ALA A 16 47.41 -5.97 18.09
CA ALA A 16 46.14 -5.29 17.80
C ALA A 16 45.39 -4.86 19.07
N ASN A 17 44.86 -3.63 19.09
CA ASN A 17 43.86 -3.20 20.06
C ASN A 17 42.50 -3.09 19.34
N ILE A 18 41.62 -4.07 19.57
CA ILE A 18 40.31 -4.13 18.93
C ILE A 18 39.29 -3.44 19.85
N ILE A 19 38.85 -2.25 19.44
CA ILE A 19 37.80 -1.49 20.13
C ILE A 19 36.47 -1.77 19.42
N THR A 20 35.61 -2.58 20.03
CA THR A 20 34.24 -2.80 19.56
C THR A 20 33.28 -1.82 20.24
N ASN A 21 32.81 -0.80 19.50
CA ASN A 21 31.69 0.01 19.96
C ASN A 21 30.39 -0.76 19.69
N VAL A 22 29.84 -1.39 20.72
CA VAL A 22 28.53 -2.04 20.65
C VAL A 22 27.46 -0.97 20.86
N THR A 23 26.87 -0.49 19.77
CA THR A 23 25.67 0.35 19.86
C THR A 23 24.47 -0.56 20.12
N ASN A 24 24.00 -0.59 21.37
CA ASN A 24 22.73 -1.22 21.69
C ASN A 24 21.60 -0.36 21.12
N TYR A 25 21.10 -0.73 19.94
CA TYR A 25 19.82 -0.20 19.47
C TYR A 25 18.75 -0.79 20.39
N ALA A 26 18.29 0.00 21.36
CA ALA A 26 17.16 -0.36 22.19
C ALA A 26 15.98 -0.69 21.26
N THR A 27 15.53 -1.94 21.27
CA THR A 27 14.37 -2.44 20.52
C THR A 27 13.04 -1.97 21.14
N GLY A 28 13.03 -0.80 21.80
CA GLY A 28 11.97 -0.34 22.70
C GLY A 28 11.05 0.73 22.11
N SER A 29 11.24 1.13 20.86
CA SER A 29 10.28 2.01 20.18
C SER A 29 9.38 1.13 19.31
N PRO A 30 8.03 1.21 19.42
CA PRO A 30 7.17 0.64 18.39
C PRO A 30 7.65 1.20 17.06
N LYS A 31 7.96 0.30 16.11
CA LYS A 31 8.50 0.73 14.83
C LYS A 31 7.44 1.65 14.23
N GLY A 32 7.81 2.75 13.58
CA GLY A 32 6.81 3.70 13.03
C GLY A 32 5.72 3.02 12.18
N LEU A 33 6.04 1.88 11.57
CA LEU A 33 5.09 1.03 10.85
C LEU A 33 3.98 0.42 11.74
N ASP A 34 4.26 0.09 12.99
CA ASP A 34 3.28 -0.44 13.94
C ASP A 34 2.24 0.64 14.29
N LEU A 35 2.69 1.88 14.47
CA LEU A 35 1.82 3.03 14.70
C LEU A 35 0.95 3.34 13.47
N LEU A 36 1.54 3.29 12.26
CA LEU A 36 0.78 3.48 11.01
C LEU A 36 -0.26 2.36 10.84
N ARG A 37 0.09 1.12 11.15
CA ARG A 37 -0.82 -0.03 11.07
C ARG A 37 -2.01 0.11 12.03
N ALA A 38 -1.79 0.67 13.22
CA ALA A 38 -2.85 0.89 14.20
C ALA A 38 -3.87 1.97 13.79
N HIS A 39 -3.50 2.86 12.85
CA HIS A 39 -4.33 4.00 12.43
C HIS A 39 -4.73 3.96 10.95
N ILE A 40 -4.69 2.80 10.30
CA ILE A 40 -5.28 2.65 8.97
C ILE A 40 -6.81 2.69 9.06
N ALA A 41 -7.48 3.12 8.00
CA ALA A 41 -8.93 2.95 7.83
C ALA A 41 -9.19 1.69 7.00
N PRO A 42 -9.43 0.50 7.61
CA PRO A 42 -9.54 -0.75 6.86
C PRO A 42 -10.71 -0.75 5.87
N ALA A 43 -11.80 -0.03 6.20
CA ALA A 43 -12.98 0.13 5.36
C ALA A 43 -12.72 0.94 4.08
N ALA A 44 -11.63 1.72 4.01
CA ALA A 44 -11.27 2.48 2.81
C ALA A 44 -10.52 1.64 1.77
N LEU A 45 -10.05 0.44 2.13
CA LEU A 45 -9.34 -0.45 1.21
C LEU A 45 -10.30 -0.95 0.13
N PHE A 46 -9.78 -1.13 -1.09
CA PHE A 46 -10.59 -1.62 -2.21
C PHE A 46 -11.17 -3.03 -1.99
N ASP A 47 -10.45 -3.86 -1.23
CA ASP A 47 -10.77 -5.24 -0.89
C ASP A 47 -11.33 -5.41 0.54
N ALA A 48 -11.72 -4.31 1.20
CA ALA A 48 -12.37 -4.37 2.51
C ALA A 48 -13.57 -5.33 2.50
N ARG A 49 -13.83 -6.10 3.56
CA ARG A 49 -14.97 -7.05 3.60
C ARG A 49 -16.33 -6.36 3.50
N GLU A 50 -16.41 -5.07 3.82
CA GLU A 50 -17.59 -4.21 3.60
C GLU A 50 -17.73 -3.74 2.14
N SER A 51 -16.69 -3.91 1.32
CA SER A 51 -16.62 -3.62 -0.11
C SER A 51 -17.17 -4.75 -1.00
N VAL A 52 -17.75 -5.82 -0.42
CA VAL A 52 -18.39 -6.91 -1.21
C VAL A 52 -19.52 -6.37 -2.12
N ALA A 53 -20.03 -5.16 -1.86
CA ALA A 53 -20.99 -4.43 -2.69
C ALA A 53 -20.40 -3.19 -3.41
N SER A 54 -19.08 -2.99 -3.44
CA SER A 54 -18.47 -1.88 -4.16
C SER A 54 -18.79 -2.01 -5.66
N PRO A 55 -19.49 -1.03 -6.26
CA PRO A 55 -20.01 -1.16 -7.60
C PRO A 55 -18.86 -1.23 -8.59
N ARG A 56 -18.42 -2.41 -9.02
CA ARG A 56 -17.51 -2.51 -10.17
C ARG A 56 -18.28 -2.22 -11.45
N CYS A 57 -17.58 -1.82 -12.51
CA CYS A 57 -18.20 -1.79 -13.82
C CYS A 57 -18.70 -3.19 -14.15
N HIS A 58 -19.93 -3.27 -14.67
CA HIS A 58 -20.48 -4.55 -15.13
C HIS A 58 -19.52 -5.16 -16.17
N PRO A 59 -19.32 -6.49 -16.16
CA PRO A 59 -18.51 -7.16 -17.17
C PRO A 59 -18.91 -6.70 -18.57
N ASN A 60 -17.91 -6.45 -19.40
CA ASN A 60 -18.04 -5.97 -20.79
C ASN A 60 -18.51 -4.53 -21.01
N THR A 61 -18.71 -3.74 -19.95
CA THR A 61 -18.98 -2.30 -20.10
C THR A 61 -17.69 -1.49 -20.05
N ARG A 62 -17.67 -0.30 -20.67
CA ARG A 62 -16.58 0.68 -20.54
C ARG A 62 -15.17 0.17 -20.92
N LYS A 63 -15.08 -0.87 -21.76
CA LYS A 63 -13.80 -1.49 -22.17
C LYS A 63 -12.82 -0.47 -22.76
N ALA A 64 -13.30 0.45 -23.60
CA ALA A 64 -12.44 1.43 -24.26
C ALA A 64 -11.76 2.36 -23.24
N ILE A 65 -12.51 2.94 -22.30
CA ILE A 65 -11.94 3.84 -21.30
C ILE A 65 -11.08 3.09 -20.28
N ILE A 66 -11.46 1.87 -19.90
CA ILE A 66 -10.63 1.00 -19.04
C ILE A 66 -9.29 0.72 -19.71
N LYS A 67 -9.30 0.32 -20.98
CA LYS A 67 -8.09 0.05 -21.75
C LYS A 67 -7.21 1.29 -21.82
N ASN A 68 -7.77 2.45 -22.15
CA ASN A 68 -7.00 3.71 -22.23
C ASN A 68 -6.31 4.05 -20.91
N ILE A 69 -6.98 3.83 -19.77
CA ILE A 69 -6.40 4.06 -18.44
C ILE A 69 -5.30 3.04 -18.13
N MET A 70 -5.52 1.76 -18.44
CA MET A 70 -4.50 0.71 -18.22
C MET A 70 -3.26 0.91 -19.11
N ASP A 71 -3.45 1.36 -20.35
CA ASP A 71 -2.35 1.73 -21.26
C ASP A 71 -1.55 2.91 -20.70
N TRP A 72 -2.24 3.91 -20.13
CA TRP A 72 -1.62 5.04 -19.43
C TRP A 72 -0.80 4.58 -18.21
N ILE A 73 -1.38 3.70 -17.36
CA ILE A 73 -0.70 3.12 -16.18
C ILE A 73 0.54 2.32 -16.60
N SER A 74 0.48 1.65 -17.76
CA SER A 74 1.55 0.79 -18.27
C SER A 74 2.76 1.55 -18.82
N GLY A 75 2.70 2.89 -18.89
CA GLY A 75 3.78 3.71 -19.44
C GLY A 75 3.76 3.78 -20.97
N GLY A 76 2.61 3.49 -21.59
CA GLY A 76 2.45 3.50 -23.06
C GLY A 76 2.57 4.87 -23.72
N GLY A 77 2.67 5.95 -22.95
CA GLY A 77 2.96 7.28 -23.45
C GLY A 77 3.91 8.01 -22.51
N ASN A 78 4.72 8.89 -23.10
CA ASN A 78 5.70 9.76 -22.44
C ASN A 78 4.97 10.77 -21.53
N HIS A 79 4.37 10.28 -20.44
CA HIS A 79 3.48 11.04 -19.58
C HIS A 79 4.24 11.41 -18.32
N GLY A 80 4.84 12.60 -18.31
CA GLY A 80 5.49 13.18 -17.13
C GLY A 80 4.56 13.50 -15.95
N ALA A 81 3.32 12.99 -15.96
CA ALA A 81 2.32 13.24 -14.92
C ALA A 81 2.08 11.95 -14.12
N GLY A 82 2.42 11.95 -12.84
CA GLY A 82 2.10 10.86 -11.89
C GLY A 82 0.65 10.84 -11.42
N MET A 83 -0.26 11.56 -12.10
CA MET A 83 -1.65 11.73 -11.69
C MET A 83 -2.60 11.67 -12.90
N PHE A 84 -3.65 10.85 -12.78
CA PHE A 84 -4.74 10.74 -13.76
C PHE A 84 -6.03 11.26 -13.14
N TRP A 85 -6.69 12.21 -13.82
CA TRP A 85 -7.93 12.83 -13.34
C TRP A 85 -9.14 12.42 -14.20
N MET A 86 -10.20 11.91 -13.56
CA MET A 86 -11.45 11.52 -14.23
C MET A 86 -12.62 12.42 -13.81
N TYR A 87 -13.32 13.00 -14.78
CA TYR A 87 -14.50 13.84 -14.55
C TYR A 87 -15.73 13.32 -15.33
N GLY A 88 -16.92 13.74 -14.91
CA GLY A 88 -18.19 13.34 -15.53
C GLY A 88 -19.38 13.58 -14.62
N ALA A 89 -20.60 13.46 -15.15
CA ALA A 89 -21.85 13.73 -14.43
C ALA A 89 -21.98 12.97 -13.10
N ALA A 90 -22.75 13.51 -12.14
CA ALA A 90 -23.11 12.76 -10.94
C ALA A 90 -23.82 11.45 -11.33
N GLY A 91 -23.57 10.36 -10.59
CA GLY A 91 -24.12 9.04 -10.93
C GLY A 91 -23.52 8.36 -12.16
N SER A 92 -22.57 8.99 -12.88
CA SER A 92 -21.92 8.36 -14.05
C SER A 92 -21.01 7.18 -13.72
N GLY A 93 -20.97 6.70 -12.46
CA GLY A 93 -20.18 5.53 -12.09
C GLY A 93 -18.67 5.74 -12.15
N LYS A 94 -18.17 6.94 -11.83
CA LYS A 94 -16.72 7.22 -11.74
C LYS A 94 -16.05 6.36 -10.66
N THR A 95 -16.69 6.24 -9.48
CA THR A 95 -16.25 5.34 -8.41
C THR A 95 -16.15 3.91 -8.91
N ALA A 96 -17.16 3.46 -9.68
CA ALA A 96 -17.17 2.13 -10.26
C ALA A 96 -16.04 1.86 -11.26
N LEU A 97 -15.72 2.87 -12.06
CA LEU A 97 -14.59 2.84 -12.97
C LEU A 97 -13.27 2.75 -12.18
N GLY A 98 -13.07 3.61 -11.18
CA GLY A 98 -11.86 3.60 -10.33
C GLY A 98 -11.66 2.26 -9.61
N GLN A 99 -12.75 1.69 -9.09
CA GLN A 99 -12.76 0.36 -8.49
C GLN A 99 -12.38 -0.74 -9.49
N SER A 100 -12.89 -0.67 -10.72
CA SER A 100 -12.54 -1.63 -11.77
C SER A 100 -11.05 -1.55 -12.14
N ILE A 101 -10.51 -0.35 -12.25
CA ILE A 101 -9.06 -0.12 -12.50
C ILE A 101 -8.22 -0.66 -11.35
N ALA A 102 -8.59 -0.39 -10.09
CA ALA A 102 -7.89 -0.93 -8.93
C ALA A 102 -7.85 -2.46 -8.94
N GLY A 103 -8.98 -3.11 -9.28
CA GLY A 103 -9.05 -4.57 -9.43
C GLY A 103 -8.12 -5.11 -10.52
N LEU A 104 -8.05 -4.47 -11.67
CA LEU A 104 -7.15 -4.85 -12.76
C LEU A 104 -5.67 -4.67 -12.36
N CYS A 105 -5.32 -3.53 -11.76
CA CYS A 105 -3.98 -3.29 -11.24
C CYS A 105 -3.56 -4.29 -10.16
N HIS A 106 -4.50 -4.73 -9.31
CA HIS A 106 -4.25 -5.79 -8.33
C HIS A 106 -3.96 -7.13 -9.02
N GLN A 107 -4.77 -7.49 -10.02
CA GLN A 107 -4.57 -8.71 -10.81
C GLN A 107 -3.21 -8.72 -11.53
N GLU A 108 -2.76 -7.57 -12.02
CA GLU A 108 -1.46 -7.38 -12.67
C GLU A 108 -0.29 -7.20 -11.69
N ARG A 109 -0.53 -7.24 -10.37
CA ARG A 109 0.47 -6.99 -9.30
C ARG A 109 1.15 -5.62 -9.39
N ARG A 110 0.43 -4.61 -9.88
CA ARG A 110 0.88 -3.22 -10.00
C ARG A 110 0.26 -2.29 -8.95
N LEU A 111 -0.78 -2.73 -8.26
CA LEU A 111 -1.46 -1.95 -7.22
C LEU A 111 -0.63 -1.95 -5.92
N ILE A 112 -0.18 -0.77 -5.50
CA ILE A 112 0.47 -0.57 -4.19
C ILE A 112 -0.58 -0.34 -3.09
N ALA A 113 -1.51 0.57 -3.34
CA ALA A 113 -2.60 0.93 -2.43
C ALA A 113 -3.77 1.56 -3.20
N SER A 114 -4.95 1.52 -2.61
CA SER A 114 -6.16 2.17 -3.14
C SER A 114 -7.09 2.54 -1.99
N PHE A 115 -7.64 3.76 -2.03
CA PHE A 115 -8.53 4.29 -0.99
C PHE A 115 -9.83 4.78 -1.63
N PHE A 116 -10.97 4.32 -1.11
CA PHE A 116 -12.30 4.77 -1.51
C PHE A 116 -13.05 5.26 -0.28
N PHE A 117 -13.57 6.49 -0.34
CA PHE A 117 -14.30 7.12 0.76
C PHE A 117 -15.79 7.19 0.43
N SER A 118 -16.65 6.71 1.32
CA SER A 118 -18.11 6.92 1.29
C SER A 118 -18.49 7.92 2.38
N GLY A 119 -19.43 8.82 2.10
CA GLY A 119 -19.87 9.85 3.05
C GLY A 119 -20.75 9.34 4.20
N LEU A 120 -20.84 8.01 4.39
CA LEU A 120 -21.63 7.35 5.44
C LEU A 120 -20.69 6.54 6.33
N SER A 121 -19.77 7.22 7.01
CA SER A 121 -19.14 6.71 8.22
C SER A 121 -19.73 7.46 9.41
N VAL A 122 -20.97 7.10 9.79
CA VAL A 122 -21.34 7.28 11.20
C VAL A 122 -20.68 6.10 11.89
N GLU A 123 -19.54 6.37 12.53
CA GLU A 123 -18.89 5.42 13.41
C GLU A 123 -19.90 5.01 14.49
N GLU A 124 -20.33 3.76 14.45
CA GLU A 124 -20.90 3.16 15.65
C GLU A 124 -19.73 3.08 16.64
N VAL A 125 -19.77 3.94 17.65
CA VAL A 125 -18.79 3.98 18.76
C VAL A 125 -18.75 2.58 19.35
N THR A 126 -17.75 1.80 18.92
CA THR A 126 -17.53 0.46 19.46
C THR A 126 -16.90 0.65 20.83
N ASP A 127 -17.65 0.28 21.86
CA ASP A 127 -17.26 0.37 23.27
C ASP A 127 -15.83 -0.17 23.49
N PRO A 128 -14.93 0.62 24.10
CA PRO A 128 -13.55 0.22 24.40
C PRO A 128 -13.42 -0.97 25.37
N SER A 129 -14.53 -1.55 25.87
CA SER A 129 -14.52 -2.75 26.74
C SER A 129 -14.32 -4.09 26.02
N SER A 130 -14.37 -4.14 24.68
CA SER A 130 -14.39 -5.40 23.93
C SER A 130 -13.02 -6.01 23.59
N TYR A 131 -11.90 -5.37 23.97
CA TYR A 131 -10.56 -5.94 23.80
C TYR A 131 -10.14 -6.74 25.04
N GLN A 132 -10.11 -8.08 24.93
CA GLN A 132 -9.41 -8.94 25.88
C GLN A 132 -8.23 -9.66 25.18
N PRO A 133 -7.10 -9.84 25.91
CA PRO A 133 -5.79 -10.20 25.33
C PRO A 133 -5.70 -11.60 24.73
#